data_AF-A0A970BZC0-F1
#
_entry.id   AF-A0A970BZC0-F1
#
_cell.length_a   1.000
_cell.length_b   1.000
_cell.length_c   1.000
_cell.angle_alpha   90.00
_cell.angle_beta   90.00
_cell.angle_gamma   90.00
#
_symmetry.space_group_name_H-M   'P 1'
#
loop_
_entity.id
_entity.type
_entity.pdbx_description
1 polymer ?
#
loop_
_entity_poly.entity_id
_entity_poly.type
_entity_poly.pdbx_seq_one_letter_code
_entity_poly.pdbx_strand_id
1 'polypeptide(L)' 'MRYGLTDGRPHTLEEVGVQFGVTRERIRQIEAKTLAKLRAYREARSLRDFVE' A
#
# COMPACT_ATOMS: atom_id res chain seq x y z
N MET A 1 4.37 1.33 -9.06
CA MET A 1 4.75 1.24 -7.63
C MET A 1 3.79 0.25 -6.96
N ARG A 2 3.79 0.10 -5.63
CA ARG A 2 3.27 -1.08 -4.92
C ARG A 2 2.00 -1.76 -5.49
N TYR A 3 0.85 -1.09 -5.55
CA TYR A 3 -0.41 -1.63 -6.10
C TYR A 3 -0.73 -1.14 -7.53
N GLY A 4 0.23 -0.57 -8.26
CA GLY A 4 0.05 -0.08 -9.63
C GLY A 4 -0.86 1.13 -9.83
N LEU A 5 -1.34 1.77 -8.76
CA LEU A 5 -2.30 2.90 -8.80
C LEU A 5 -1.78 4.18 -9.50
N THR A 6 -0.50 4.23 -9.90
CA THR A 6 0.14 5.42 -10.49
C THR A 6 0.66 5.16 -11.91
N ASP A 7 1.11 3.94 -12.17
CA ASP A 7 1.89 3.52 -13.34
C ASP A 7 1.36 2.22 -13.98
N GLY A 8 0.19 1.73 -13.54
CA GLY A 8 -0.47 0.54 -14.05
C GLY A 8 0.22 -0.80 -13.72
N ARG A 9 1.38 -0.77 -13.04
CA ARG A 9 2.18 -1.96 -12.73
C ARG A 9 2.37 -2.11 -11.23
N PRO A 10 2.02 -3.27 -10.62
CA PRO A 10 2.36 -3.56 -9.23
C PRO A 10 3.87 -3.80 -9.11
N HIS A 11 4.46 -3.37 -7.99
CA HIS A 11 5.88 -3.59 -7.67
C HIS A 11 5.98 -4.43 -6.39
N THR A 12 7.01 -5.26 -6.30
CA THR A 12 7.31 -6.04 -5.09
C THR A 12 7.78 -5.15 -3.94
N LEU A 13 7.75 -5.68 -2.72
CA LEU A 13 8.29 -4.98 -1.54
C LEU A 13 9.81 -4.75 -1.64
N GLU A 14 10.53 -5.56 -2.44
CA GLU A 14 11.97 -5.43 -2.68
C GLU A 14 12.26 -4.29 -3.66
N GLU A 15 11.57 -4.24 -4.81
CA GLU A 15 11.70 -3.16 -5.80
C GLU A 15 11.34 -1.80 -5.21
N VAL A 16 10.26 -1.72 -4.42
CA VAL A 16 9.91 -0.50 -3.67
C VAL A 16 10.97 -0.19 -2.61
N GLY A 17 11.56 -1.20 -1.96
CA GLY A 17 12.67 -1.00 -1.02
C GLY A 17 13.87 -0.33 -1.68
N VAL A 18 14.33 -0.89 -2.81
CA VAL A 18 15.42 -0.35 -3.63
C VAL A 18 15.11 1.08 -4.09
N GLN A 19 13.91 1.33 -4.63
CA GLN A 19 13.51 2.66 -5.13
C GLN A 19 13.54 3.74 -4.04
N PHE A 20 13.19 3.40 -2.79
CA PHE A 20 13.13 4.33 -1.67
C PHE A 20 14.36 4.27 -0.73
N GLY A 21 15.39 3.49 -1.07
CA GLY A 21 16.61 3.35 -0.27
C GLY A 21 16.40 2.71 1.11
N VAL A 22 15.41 1.82 1.24
CA VAL A 22 15.01 1.17 2.51
C VAL A 22 14.86 -0.34 2.35
N THR A 23 14.88 -1.07 3.48
CA THR A 23 14.73 -2.53 3.44
C THR A 23 13.31 -2.96 3.07
N ARG A 24 13.17 -4.15 2.44
CA ARG A 24 11.88 -4.82 2.20
C ARG A 24 10.99 -4.89 3.45
N GLU A 25 11.58 -5.17 4.61
CA GLU A 25 10.84 -5.21 5.88
C GLU A 25 10.30 -3.83 6.29
N ARG A 26 11.02 -2.74 6.00
CA ARG A 26 10.52 -1.39 6.22
C ARG A 26 9.30 -1.09 5.35
N ILE A 27 9.30 -1.51 4.09
CA ILE A 27 8.12 -1.38 3.20
C ILE A 27 6.95 -2.20 3.75
N ARG A 28 7.18 -3.45 4.18
CA ARG A 28 6.14 -4.31 4.78
C ARG A 28 5.48 -3.67 6.01
N GLN A 29 6.27 -3.04 6.88
CA GLN A 29 5.76 -2.32 8.07
C GLN A 29 4.91 -1.10 7.69
N ILE A 30 5.34 -0.33 6.68
CA ILE A 30 4.60 0.83 6.17
C ILE A 30 3.27 0.39 5.54
N GLU A 31 3.29 -0.68 4.74
CA GLU A 31 2.10 -1.29 4.13
C GLU A 31 1.08 -1.70 5.21
N ALA A 32 1.50 -2.52 6.19
CA ALA A 32 0.63 -2.97 7.28
C ALA A 32 0.03 -1.81 8.10
N LYS A 33 0.86 -0.81 8.45
CA LYS A 33 0.41 0.38 9.20
C LYS A 33 -0.57 1.24 8.39
N THR A 34 -0.38 1.31 7.08
CA THR A 34 -1.26 2.09 6.18
C THR A 34 -2.59 1.38 5.97
N LEU A 35 -2.59 0.07 5.73
CA LEU A 35 -3.83 -0.73 5.63
C LEU A 35 -4.65 -0.68 6.93
N ALA A 36 -4.00 -0.76 8.10
CA ALA A 36 -4.68 -0.61 9.39
C ALA A 36 -5.33 0.76 9.55
N LYS A 37 -4.65 1.84 9.16
CA LYS A 37 -5.22 3.19 9.13
C LYS A 37 -6.43 3.29 8.20
N LEU A 38 -6.29 2.84 6.94
CA LEU A 38 -7.35 2.91 5.93
C LEU A 38 -8.64 2.21 6.41
N ARG A 39 -8.53 1.05 7.07
CA ARG A 39 -9.69 0.34 7.65
C ARG A 39 -10.42 1.12 8.75
N ALA A 40 -9.73 2.03 9.43
CA ALA A 40 -10.27 2.84 10.53
C ALA A 40 -10.81 4.21 10.10
N TYR A 41 -10.39 4.76 8.95
CA TYR A 41 -10.89 6.04 8.45
C TYR A 41 -12.35 5.94 8.02
N ARG A 42 -13.20 6.86 8.51
CA ARG A 42 -14.64 6.89 8.18
C ARG A 42 -14.91 7.12 6.69
N GLU A 43 -14.07 7.90 6.02
CA GLU A 43 -14.21 8.21 4.58
C GLU A 43 -13.93 6.98 3.71
N ALA A 44 -13.01 6.10 4.13
CA ALA A 44 -12.76 4.81 3.49
C ALA A 44 -13.93 3.81 3.67
N ARG A 45 -15.04 4.21 4.32
CA ARG A 45 -16.29 3.45 4.26
C ARG A 45 -16.86 3.44 2.84
N SER A 46 -16.73 4.54 2.08
CA SER A 46 -17.11 4.61 0.65
C SER A 46 -16.32 3.65 -0.23
N LEU A 47 -15.11 3.25 0.19
CA LEU A 47 -14.30 2.26 -0.51
C LEU A 47 -14.73 0.81 -0.26
N ARG A 48 -15.67 0.56 0.68
CA ARG A 48 -16.21 -0.79 0.91
C ARG A 48 -17.18 -1.19 -0.19
N ASP A 49 -17.94 -0.22 -0.68
CA ASP A 49 -18.98 -0.38 -1.70
C ASP A 49 -18.39 -0.75 -3.10
N PHE A 50 -17.06 -0.69 -3.24
CA PHE A 50 -16.30 -1.14 -4.44
C PHE A 50 -15.70 -2.55 -4.30
N VAL A 51 -16.02 -3.28 -3.23
CA VAL A 51 -15.51 -4.65 -2.94
C VAL A 51 -16.66 -5.67 -2.92
N GLU A 52 -17.87 -5.24 -3.27
CA GLU A 52 -19.10 -6.06 -3.38
C GLU A 52 -19.38 -6.48 -4.83
#